data_AF-A0A1K1NEV4-F1
#
_entry.id   AF-A0A1K1NEV4-F1
#
_cell.length_a   1.000
_cell.length_b   1.000
_cell.length_c   1.000
_cell.angle_alpha   90.00
_cell.angle_beta   90.00
_cell.angle_gamma   90.00
#
_symmetry.space_group_name_H-M   'P 1'
#
loop_
_entity.id
_entity.type
_entity.pdbx_description
1 polymer ?
#
loop_
_entity_poly.entity_id
_entity_poly.type
_entity_poly.pdbx_seq_one_letter_code
_entity_poly.pdbx_strand_id
1 'polypeptide(L)'
;MDNCDVYYNFPSEEIFEGTAFLLKGLKDKGAYVSINGGDAFVTEYAKKFGELDSVMDAVNQETVFSRIDWDGDKFSANTDSEREYFQGYAEMVSGYGKDVYLLEYTTDEKLIDGISDYCKEKGFTYYASETLELLIPKSSRGSQPKK
;
A
#
# COMPACT_ATOMS: atom_id res chain seq x y z
N MET A 1 -2.51 -9.13 -4.01
CA MET A 1 -1.41 -9.52 -4.91
C MET A 1 -0.17 -8.88 -4.37
N ASP A 2 0.77 -9.70 -3.89
CA ASP A 2 2.02 -9.22 -3.32
C ASP A 2 3.15 -9.31 -4.34
N ASN A 3 4.29 -8.67 -4.06
CA ASN A 3 5.49 -8.66 -4.89
C ASN A 3 5.31 -8.11 -6.33
N CYS A 4 4.40 -7.14 -6.52
CA CYS A 4 4.28 -6.43 -7.81
C CYS A 4 5.44 -5.44 -8.05
N ASP A 5 6.27 -5.20 -7.03
CA ASP A 5 7.57 -4.51 -7.10
C ASP A 5 8.64 -5.33 -7.84
N VAL A 6 8.35 -6.55 -8.31
CA VAL A 6 9.20 -7.28 -9.26
C VAL A 6 9.56 -6.41 -10.48
N TYR A 7 8.65 -5.54 -10.92
CA TYR A 7 8.93 -4.59 -11.99
C TYR A 7 9.95 -3.51 -11.59
N TYR A 8 9.90 -3.04 -10.34
CA TYR A 8 10.91 -2.11 -9.82
C TYR A 8 12.31 -2.77 -9.79
N ASN A 9 12.39 -4.01 -9.33
CA ASN A 9 13.65 -4.75 -9.22
C ASN A 9 14.22 -5.17 -10.59
N PHE A 10 13.35 -5.47 -11.57
CA PHE A 10 13.72 -5.92 -12.91
C PHE A 10 12.93 -5.16 -13.99
N PRO A 11 13.24 -3.87 -14.23
CA PRO A 11 12.44 -3.01 -15.10
C PRO A 11 12.66 -3.35 -16.57
N SER A 12 11.84 -4.27 -17.10
CA SER A 12 11.76 -4.58 -18.52
C SER A 12 10.31 -4.54 -19.00
N GLU A 13 10.13 -4.38 -20.31
CA GLU A 13 8.81 -4.43 -20.94
C GLU A 13 8.14 -5.80 -20.70
N GLU A 14 8.91 -6.89 -20.79
CA GLU A 14 8.41 -8.25 -20.52
C GLU A 14 7.90 -8.41 -19.09
N ILE A 15 8.60 -7.89 -18.08
CA ILE A 15 8.15 -7.95 -16.68
C ILE A 15 6.92 -7.07 -16.46
N PHE A 16 6.87 -5.89 -17.07
CA PHE A 16 5.70 -5.01 -17.01
C PHE A 16 4.47 -5.67 -17.63
N GLU A 17 4.59 -6.19 -18.84
CA GLU A 17 3.50 -6.84 -19.58
C GLU A 17 3.05 -8.14 -18.89
N GLY A 18 3.99 -8.94 -18.39
CA GLY A 18 3.69 -10.15 -17.63
C GLY A 18 2.91 -9.85 -16.35
N THR A 19 3.32 -8.81 -15.61
CA THR A 19 2.62 -8.37 -14.40
C THR A 19 1.20 -7.88 -14.73
N ALA A 20 1.06 -7.04 -15.77
CA ALA A 20 -0.23 -6.55 -16.24
C ALA A 20 -1.15 -7.69 -16.72
N PHE A 21 -0.60 -8.68 -17.44
CA PHE A 21 -1.35 -9.84 -17.94
C PHE A 21 -1.93 -10.67 -16.78
N LEU A 22 -1.15 -10.93 -15.73
CA LEU A 22 -1.62 -11.67 -14.55
C LEU A 22 -2.74 -10.92 -13.82
N LEU A 23 -2.57 -9.61 -13.60
CA LEU A 23 -3.55 -8.78 -12.90
C LEU A 23 -4.86 -8.65 -13.69
N LYS A 24 -4.77 -8.42 -15.00
CA LYS A 24 -5.93 -8.44 -15.92
C LYS A 24 -6.65 -9.78 -15.88
N GLY A 25 -5.91 -10.88 -15.91
CA GLY A 25 -6.48 -12.22 -15.80
C GLY A 25 -7.24 -12.47 -14.50
N LEU A 26 -6.87 -11.82 -13.39
CA LEU A 26 -7.63 -11.85 -12.13
C LEU A 26 -8.89 -10.97 -12.22
N LYS A 27 -8.76 -9.76 -12.77
CA LYS A 27 -9.88 -8.83 -12.98
C LYS A 27 -10.95 -9.42 -13.90
N ASP A 28 -10.56 -10.07 -14.99
CA ASP A 28 -11.46 -10.75 -15.92
C ASP A 28 -12.25 -11.89 -15.26
N LYS A 29 -11.74 -12.46 -14.16
CA LYS A 29 -12.44 -13.47 -13.34
C LYS A 29 -13.38 -12.86 -12.31
N GLY A 30 -13.52 -11.53 -12.29
CA GLY A 30 -14.35 -10.81 -11.33
C GLY A 30 -13.72 -10.72 -9.93
N ALA A 31 -12.41 -10.95 -9.79
CA ALA A 31 -11.74 -10.79 -8.51
C ALA A 31 -11.64 -9.31 -8.11
N TYR A 32 -11.74 -9.05 -6.81
CA TYR A 32 -11.31 -7.77 -6.22
C TYR A 32 -9.81 -7.84 -5.98
N VAL A 33 -9.04 -7.03 -6.71
CA VAL A 33 -7.58 -7.10 -6.74
C VAL A 33 -6.99 -5.95 -5.93
N SER A 34 -6.55 -6.26 -4.71
CA SER A 34 -5.72 -5.37 -3.88
C SER A 34 -4.24 -5.67 -4.13
N ILE A 35 -3.48 -4.71 -4.65
CA ILE A 35 -2.02 -4.83 -4.83
C ILE A 35 -1.34 -4.40 -3.53
N ASN A 36 -0.37 -5.19 -3.05
CA ASN A 36 0.48 -4.81 -1.92
C ASN A 36 1.74 -4.12 -2.45
N GLY A 37 1.96 -2.85 -2.10
CA GLY A 37 3.04 -2.03 -2.66
C GLY A 37 2.89 -1.81 -4.17
N GLY A 38 3.94 -2.15 -4.94
CA GLY A 38 3.93 -2.15 -6.41
C GLY A 38 3.85 -0.76 -7.05
N ASP A 39 4.23 0.28 -6.31
CA ASP A 39 4.13 1.70 -6.69
C ASP A 39 4.73 2.02 -8.06
N ALA A 40 5.92 1.47 -8.38
CA ALA A 40 6.56 1.68 -9.68
C ALA A 40 5.72 1.11 -10.84
N PHE A 41 5.16 -0.10 -10.66
CA PHE A 41 4.31 -0.72 -11.68
C PHE A 41 3.00 0.05 -11.83
N VAL A 42 2.32 0.34 -10.72
CA VAL A 42 1.01 1.00 -10.72
C VAL A 42 1.12 2.41 -11.33
N THR A 43 2.16 3.16 -10.96
CA THR A 43 2.40 4.51 -11.50
C THR A 43 2.69 4.47 -13.00
N GLU A 44 3.55 3.56 -13.45
CA GLU A 44 3.84 3.42 -14.89
C GLU A 44 2.61 2.94 -15.67
N TYR A 45 1.81 2.04 -15.10
CA TYR A 45 0.56 1.58 -15.71
C TYR A 45 -0.45 2.71 -15.86
N ALA A 46 -0.70 3.47 -14.79
CA ALA A 46 -1.57 4.64 -14.80
C ALA A 46 -1.11 5.68 -15.83
N LYS A 47 0.21 5.92 -15.94
CA LYS A 47 0.79 6.84 -16.92
C LYS A 47 0.62 6.35 -18.37
N LYS A 48 0.79 5.06 -18.63
CA LYS A 48 0.67 4.49 -19.98
C LYS A 48 -0.78 4.42 -20.47
N PHE A 49 -1.71 4.07 -19.59
CA PHE A 49 -3.09 3.74 -19.99
C PHE A 49 -4.14 4.72 -19.50
N GLY A 50 -3.80 5.62 -18.56
CA GLY A 50 -4.74 6.59 -18.00
C GLY A 50 -5.83 5.96 -17.13
N GLU A 51 -5.63 4.71 -16.68
CA GLU A 51 -6.59 3.91 -15.91
C GLU A 51 -5.88 2.89 -15.02
N LEU A 52 -6.61 2.39 -14.02
CA LEU A 52 -6.20 1.29 -13.15
C LEU A 52 -7.28 0.18 -13.04
N ASP A 53 -8.46 0.39 -13.61
CA ASP A 53 -9.63 -0.50 -13.54
C ASP A 53 -9.33 -1.91 -14.04
N SER A 54 -8.49 -2.03 -15.06
CA SER A 54 -8.19 -3.32 -15.67
C SER A 54 -7.19 -4.15 -14.88
N VAL A 55 -6.50 -3.57 -13.88
CA VAL A 55 -5.46 -4.27 -13.11
C VAL A 55 -5.71 -4.30 -11.60
N MET A 56 -6.48 -3.37 -11.04
CA MET A 56 -6.67 -3.30 -9.59
C MET A 56 -7.95 -2.59 -9.14
N ASP A 57 -8.34 -2.90 -7.91
CA ASP A 57 -9.42 -2.23 -7.17
C ASP A 57 -8.88 -1.46 -5.97
N ALA A 58 -7.72 -1.86 -5.43
CA ALA A 58 -7.15 -1.25 -4.25
C ALA A 58 -5.63 -1.37 -4.15
N VAL A 59 -5.03 -0.53 -3.33
CA VAL A 59 -3.65 -0.70 -2.85
C VAL A 59 -3.64 -0.96 -1.35
N ASN A 60 -2.80 -1.89 -0.91
CA ASN A 60 -2.30 -2.00 0.45
C ASN A 60 -0.86 -1.50 0.46
N GLN A 61 -0.61 -0.31 1.00
CA GLN A 61 0.76 0.23 1.07
C GLN A 61 1.32 0.00 2.47
N GLU A 62 2.46 -0.68 2.53
CA GLU A 62 3.18 -0.88 3.78
C GLU A 62 4.09 0.32 4.08
N THR A 63 4.26 0.65 5.36
CA THR A 63 5.32 1.54 5.86
C THR A 63 5.32 2.96 5.29
N VAL A 64 4.14 3.61 5.17
CA VAL A 64 4.06 5.02 4.76
C VAL A 64 4.56 5.94 5.87
N PHE A 65 4.10 5.70 7.10
CA PHE A 65 4.43 6.51 8.27
C PHE A 65 5.46 5.85 9.18
N SER A 66 5.50 4.53 9.19
CA SER A 66 6.44 3.72 9.96
C SER A 66 7.56 3.17 9.09
N ARG A 67 8.63 2.71 9.73
CA ARG A 67 9.77 2.05 9.11
C ARG A 67 10.20 0.86 9.95
N ILE A 68 10.46 -0.25 9.28
CA ILE A 68 11.05 -1.45 9.87
C ILE A 68 12.58 -1.30 9.90
N ASP A 69 13.16 -1.45 11.08
CA ASP A 69 14.61 -1.55 11.29
C ASP A 69 14.99 -3.02 11.41
N TRP A 70 15.46 -3.59 10.30
CA TRP A 70 15.82 -5.00 10.16
C TRP A 70 17.06 -5.40 10.97
N ASP A 71 17.90 -4.45 11.38
CA ASP A 71 19.10 -4.75 12.17
C ASP A 71 18.77 -4.95 13.66
N GLY A 72 17.57 -4.53 14.10
CA GLY A 72 17.20 -4.50 15.51
C GLY A 72 15.80 -5.02 15.86
N ASP A 73 15.03 -5.55 14.89
CA ASP A 73 13.61 -5.92 15.05
C ASP A 73 12.80 -4.79 15.71
N LYS A 74 13.04 -3.55 15.26
CA LYS A 74 12.40 -2.35 15.82
C LYS A 74 11.59 -1.62 14.78
N PHE A 75 10.61 -0.88 15.27
CA PHE A 75 9.81 0.03 14.47
C PHE A 75 10.15 1.47 14.82
N SER A 76 10.22 2.30 13.79
CA SER A 76 10.51 3.73 13.90
C SER A 76 9.58 4.52 12.97
N ALA A 77 9.59 5.84 13.08
CA ALA A 77 8.92 6.68 12.11
C ALA A 77 9.70 6.70 10.79
N ASN A 78 8.99 6.70 9.66
CA ASN A 78 9.60 6.89 8.35
C ASN A 78 10.09 8.33 8.18
N THR A 79 11.07 8.55 7.30
CA THR A 79 11.57 9.90 7.00
C THR A 79 10.49 10.72 6.31
N ASP A 80 10.62 12.05 6.38
CA ASP A 80 9.66 12.95 5.72
C ASP A 80 9.62 12.73 4.20
N SER A 81 10.78 12.50 3.57
CA SER A 81 10.86 12.27 2.12
C SER A 81 10.17 10.98 1.66
N GLU A 82 10.36 9.89 2.40
CA GLU A 82 9.71 8.60 2.09
C GLU A 82 8.21 8.69 2.33
N ARG A 83 7.81 9.35 3.42
CA ARG A 83 6.40 9.58 3.75
C ARG A 83 5.70 10.42 2.68
N GLU A 84 6.30 11.54 2.26
CA GLU A 84 5.78 12.38 1.19
C GLU A 84 5.62 11.60 -0.12
N TYR A 85 6.61 10.77 -0.46
CA TYR A 85 6.55 9.91 -1.65
C TYR A 85 5.36 8.94 -1.61
N PHE A 86 5.25 8.14 -0.53
CA PHE A 86 4.19 7.13 -0.43
C PHE A 86 2.80 7.73 -0.19
N GLN A 87 2.69 8.89 0.47
CA GLN A 87 1.45 9.65 0.54
C GLN A 87 1.02 10.12 -0.86
N GLY A 88 1.95 10.65 -1.65
CA GLY A 88 1.69 11.02 -3.04
C GLY A 88 1.21 9.84 -3.90
N TYR A 89 1.83 8.68 -3.74
CA TYR A 89 1.40 7.45 -4.39
C TYR A 89 -0.01 7.01 -3.96
N ALA A 90 -0.28 6.96 -2.65
CA ALA A 90 -1.59 6.59 -2.11
C ALA A 90 -2.70 7.54 -2.60
N GLU A 91 -2.43 8.84 -2.63
CA GLU A 91 -3.37 9.86 -3.11
C GLU A 91 -3.59 9.76 -4.62
N MET A 92 -2.55 9.44 -5.41
CA MET A 92 -2.71 9.17 -6.84
C MET A 92 -3.65 7.98 -7.07
N VAL A 93 -3.42 6.86 -6.37
CA VAL A 93 -4.25 5.66 -6.47
C VAL A 93 -5.70 5.96 -6.08
N SER A 94 -5.92 6.69 -4.99
CA SER A 94 -7.26 7.14 -4.60
C SER A 94 -7.91 8.08 -5.63
N GLY A 95 -7.11 8.93 -6.29
CA GLY A 95 -7.57 9.79 -7.39
C GLY A 95 -8.11 9.03 -8.61
N TYR A 96 -7.68 7.78 -8.81
CA TYR A 96 -8.26 6.84 -9.78
C TYR A 96 -9.49 6.08 -9.24
N GLY A 97 -10.03 6.49 -8.10
CA GLY A 97 -11.22 5.88 -7.48
C GLY A 97 -10.95 4.51 -6.87
N LYS A 98 -9.69 4.21 -6.49
CA LYS A 98 -9.30 2.95 -5.86
C LYS A 98 -9.32 3.05 -4.35
N ASP A 99 -9.60 1.93 -3.69
CA ASP A 99 -9.50 1.87 -2.24
C ASP A 99 -8.03 1.90 -1.82
N VAL A 100 -7.76 2.53 -0.68
CA VAL A 100 -6.41 2.64 -0.11
C VAL A 100 -6.42 2.10 1.31
N TYR A 101 -5.56 1.11 1.52
CA TYR A 101 -5.26 0.51 2.80
C TYR A 101 -3.81 0.84 3.17
N LEU A 102 -3.58 1.35 4.39
CA LEU A 102 -2.24 1.50 4.94
C LEU A 102 -1.97 0.39 5.95
N LEU A 103 -0.83 -0.28 5.80
CA LEU A 103 -0.33 -1.25 6.75
C LEU A 103 0.95 -0.69 7.39
N GLU A 104 0.86 -0.37 8.66
CA GLU A 104 1.94 0.27 9.42
C GLU A 104 2.45 -0.70 10.48
N TYR A 105 3.72 -0.59 10.84
CA TYR A 105 4.34 -1.38 11.90
C TYR A 105 4.82 -0.41 12.96
N THR A 106 4.08 -0.27 14.06
CA THR A 106 4.44 0.63 15.15
C THR A 106 3.63 0.35 16.41
N THR A 107 4.21 0.65 17.56
CA THR A 107 3.51 0.70 18.86
C THR A 107 3.45 2.11 19.43
N ASP A 108 3.96 3.12 18.70
CA ASP A 108 3.96 4.53 19.12
C ASP A 108 2.56 5.14 18.91
N GLU A 109 1.87 5.42 20.02
CA GLU A 109 0.51 5.98 20.02
C GLU A 109 0.42 7.32 19.28
N LYS A 110 1.43 8.19 19.38
CA LYS A 110 1.40 9.49 18.70
C LYS A 110 1.50 9.34 17.19
N LEU A 111 2.31 8.37 16.73
CA LEU A 111 2.40 8.06 15.30
C LEU A 111 1.08 7.47 14.80
N ILE A 112 0.46 6.58 15.58
CA ILE A 112 -0.84 5.98 15.26
C ILE A 112 -1.95 7.04 15.17
N ASP A 113 -1.98 8.00 16.10
CA ASP A 113 -2.94 9.12 16.05
C ASP A 113 -2.77 9.93 14.75
N GLY A 114 -1.52 10.22 14.35
CA GLY A 114 -1.22 10.91 13.09
C GLY A 114 -1.64 10.12 11.85
N ILE A 115 -1.42 8.80 11.83
CA ILE A 115 -1.91 7.91 10.77
C ILE A 115 -3.44 7.93 10.71
N SER A 116 -4.10 7.89 11.87
CA SER A 116 -5.55 7.91 11.98
C SER A 116 -6.15 9.18 11.41
N ASP A 117 -5.62 10.34 11.79
CA ASP A 117 -6.07 11.64 11.29
C ASP A 117 -5.88 11.77 9.78
N TYR A 118 -4.71 11.37 9.26
CA TYR A 118 -4.45 11.35 7.82
C TYR A 118 -5.44 10.47 7.06
N CYS A 119 -5.62 9.22 7.52
CA CYS A 119 -6.51 8.29 6.83
C CYS A 119 -7.98 8.74 6.92
N LYS A 120 -8.39 9.35 8.03
CA LYS A 120 -9.74 9.93 8.18
C LYS A 120 -9.96 11.10 7.22
N GLU A 121 -8.98 11.98 7.07
CA GLU A 121 -9.02 13.10 6.13
C GLU A 121 -9.13 12.62 4.69
N LYS A 122 -8.30 11.65 4.30
CA LYS A 122 -8.23 11.12 2.92
C LYS A 122 -9.30 10.08 2.60
N GLY A 123 -10.02 9.57 3.60
CA GLY A 123 -10.99 8.49 3.44
C GLY A 123 -10.37 7.10 3.31
N PHE A 124 -9.09 6.94 3.67
CA PHE A 124 -8.34 5.68 3.63
C PHE A 124 -8.64 4.83 4.88
N THR A 125 -8.28 3.55 4.79
CA THR A 125 -8.31 2.63 5.93
C THR A 125 -6.90 2.29 6.37
N TYR A 126 -6.63 2.12 7.67
CA TYR A 126 -5.32 1.68 8.14
C TYR A 126 -5.38 0.57 9.19
N TYR A 127 -4.27 -0.15 9.27
CA TYR A 127 -3.93 -1.09 10.32
C TYR A 127 -2.49 -0.84 10.79
N ALA A 128 -2.30 -0.56 12.08
CA ALA A 128 -1.01 -0.47 12.74
C ALA A 128 -0.74 -1.74 13.54
N SER A 129 0.17 -2.57 13.02
CA SER A 129 0.61 -3.82 13.62
C SER A 129 1.70 -3.59 14.66
N GLU A 130 1.62 -4.36 15.74
CA GLU A 130 2.66 -4.41 16.78
C GLU A 130 3.76 -5.44 16.45
N THR A 131 3.58 -6.26 15.40
CA THR A 131 4.55 -7.30 14.98
C THR A 131 4.63 -7.44 13.45
N LEU A 132 5.72 -8.03 12.94
CA LEU A 132 5.92 -8.27 11.50
C LEU A 132 5.09 -9.43 10.97
N GLU A 133 4.77 -10.41 11.81
CA GLU A 133 4.16 -11.68 11.40
C GLU A 133 2.65 -11.58 11.18
N LEU A 134 2.03 -10.45 11.52
CA LEU A 134 0.59 -10.18 11.34
C LEU A 134 -0.33 -11.26 11.95
N LEU A 135 0.12 -11.94 13.01
CA LEU A 135 -0.59 -13.07 13.62
C LEU A 135 -1.80 -12.66 14.46
N ILE A 136 -1.92 -11.38 14.81
CA ILE A 136 -2.99 -10.87 15.67
C ILE A 136 -4.01 -10.13 14.79
N PRO A 137 -5.27 -10.60 14.70
CA PRO A 137 -6.29 -10.05 13.80
C PRO A 137 -6.80 -8.65 14.21
N LYS A 138 -6.37 -8.15 15.38
CA LYS A 138 -6.67 -6.82 15.87
C LYS A 138 -5.56 -6.38 16.84
N SER A 139 -4.67 -5.51 16.37
CA SER A 139 -3.87 -4.67 17.25
C SER A 139 -4.80 -3.95 18.23
N SER A 140 -4.54 -4.09 19.53
CA SER A 140 -5.31 -3.39 20.56
C SER A 140 -5.16 -1.87 20.48
N ARG A 141 -4.21 -1.37 19.68
CA ARG A 141 -3.71 0.00 19.70
C ARG A 141 -3.96 0.80 18.42
N GLY A 142 -4.32 0.22 17.28
CA GLY A 142 -4.37 1.03 16.05
C GLY A 142 -4.98 0.39 14.80
N SER A 143 -6.22 -0.08 14.86
CA SER A 143 -7.00 -0.34 13.64
C SER A 143 -8.13 0.68 13.53
N GLN A 144 -8.42 1.22 12.35
CA GLN A 144 -9.68 1.97 12.20
C GLN A 144 -10.88 1.10 12.56
N PRO A 145 -11.88 1.63 13.28
CA PRO A 145 -13.13 0.92 13.46
C PRO A 145 -13.80 0.70 12.09
N LYS A 146 -14.39 -0.50 11.89
CA LYS A 146 -15.18 -0.77 10.68
C LYS A 146 -16.32 0.26 10.61
N LYS A 147 -16.45 0.92 9.45
CA LYS A 147 -17.58 1.80 9.13
C LYS A 147 -18.90 1.03 9.18
#